data_AF-A0A950Z079-F1
#
_entry.id   AF-A0A950Z079-F1
#
_cell.length_a   1.000
_cell.length_b   1.000
_cell.length_c   1.000
_cell.angle_alpha   90.00
_cell.angle_beta   90.00
_cell.angle_gamma   90.00
#
_symmetry.space_group_name_H-M   'P 1'
#
loop_
_entity.id
_entity.type
_entity.pdbx_description
1 polymer ?
#
loop_
_entity_poly.entity_id
_entity_poly.type
_entity_poly.pdbx_seq_one_letter_code
_entity_poly.pdbx_strand_id
1 'polypeptide(L)' 'MRKDELSQIAPACPGWYAYGKDEGGEEFLSPVACWALGESSSGVRSVVGMCAHRQGSVEAATDIAGFVEYRYLPEG' A
#
# COMPACT_ATOMS: atom_id res chain seq x y z
N MET A 1 3.79 13.68 -11.56
CA MET A 1 2.84 13.77 -10.44
C MET A 1 3.67 13.92 -9.17
N ARG A 2 3.43 14.93 -8.32
CA ARG A 2 4.11 14.98 -7.00
C ARG A 2 3.60 13.80 -6.18
N LYS A 3 4.50 13.07 -5.49
CA LYS A 3 4.11 12.05 -4.53
C LYS A 3 3.40 12.72 -3.35
N ASP A 4 2.36 12.08 -2.83
CA ASP A 4 1.66 12.53 -1.63
C ASP A 4 2.65 12.66 -0.47
N GLU A 5 2.46 13.67 0.36
CA GLU A 5 3.25 13.83 1.58
C GLU A 5 2.71 12.86 2.64
N LEU A 6 3.58 11.99 3.15
CA LEU A 6 3.20 10.97 4.14
C LEU A 6 3.51 11.46 5.55
N SER A 7 2.54 11.32 6.44
CA SER A 7 2.65 11.63 7.87
C SER A 7 1.92 10.59 8.72
N GLN A 8 2.06 10.66 10.04
CA GLN A 8 1.33 9.81 11.01
C GLN A 8 1.37 8.31 10.68
N ILE A 9 2.55 7.71 10.85
CA ILE A 9 2.80 6.30 10.54
C ILE A 9 2.38 5.42 11.72
N ALA A 10 1.58 4.39 11.46
CA ALA A 10 1.18 3.38 12.43
C ALA A 10 1.43 1.97 11.88
N PRO A 11 1.92 1.01 12.68
CA PRO A 11 2.08 -0.37 12.21
C PRO A 11 0.74 -0.96 11.80
N ALA A 12 0.73 -1.74 10.73
CA ALA A 12 -0.46 -2.47 10.32
C ALA A 12 -0.60 -3.73 11.18
N CYS A 13 -1.84 -4.07 11.56
CA CYS A 13 -2.10 -5.39 12.12
C CYS A 13 -1.77 -6.47 11.06
N PRO A 14 -1.23 -7.63 11.47
CA PRO A 14 -1.06 -8.76 10.57
C PRO A 14 -2.35 -9.11 9.84
N GLY A 15 -2.23 -9.63 8.61
CA GLY A 15 -3.37 -10.00 7.77
C GLY A 15 -3.83 -8.93 6.78
N TRP A 16 -3.26 -7.72 6.79
CA TRP A 16 -3.54 -6.72 5.75
C TRP A 16 -2.58 -6.83 4.56
N TYR A 17 -3.15 -6.84 3.36
CA TYR A 17 -2.42 -6.96 2.10
C TYR A 17 -2.86 -5.90 1.10
N ALA A 18 -1.91 -5.43 0.28
CA ALA A 18 -2.20 -4.79 -0.98
C ALA A 18 -2.41 -5.87 -2.04
N TYR A 19 -3.60 -5.91 -2.62
CA TYR A 19 -3.98 -6.85 -3.66
C TYR A 19 -4.01 -6.16 -5.02
N GLY A 20 -3.58 -6.87 -6.06
CA GLY A 20 -3.61 -6.38 -7.43
C GLY A 20 -3.34 -7.46 -8.46
N LYS A 21 -3.19 -7.02 -9.72
CA LYS A 21 -2.79 -7.87 -10.85
C LYS A 21 -1.62 -7.23 -11.58
N ASP A 22 -0.56 -7.99 -11.79
CA ASP A 22 0.61 -7.48 -12.50
C ASP A 22 0.36 -7.30 -14.02
N GLU A 23 1.40 -6.88 -14.75
CA GLU A 23 1.32 -6.67 -16.20
C GLU A 23 1.00 -7.97 -16.99
N GLY A 24 1.29 -9.14 -16.42
CA GLY A 24 0.94 -10.45 -16.96
C GLY A 24 -0.48 -10.90 -16.62
N GLY A 25 -1.19 -10.14 -15.77
CA GLY A 25 -2.52 -10.48 -15.27
C GLY A 25 -2.50 -11.46 -14.10
N GLU A 26 -1.33 -11.80 -13.57
CA GLU A 26 -1.20 -12.65 -12.39
C GLU A 26 -1.55 -11.87 -11.13
N GLU A 27 -2.31 -12.50 -10.24
CA GLU A 27 -2.70 -11.88 -8.97
C GLU A 27 -1.51 -11.84 -8.01
N PHE A 28 -1.35 -10.71 -7.31
CA PHE A 28 -0.37 -10.58 -6.25
C PHE A 28 -1.00 -10.14 -4.94
N LEU A 29 -0.34 -10.52 -3.85
CA LEU A 29 -0.60 -10.03 -2.49
C LEU A 29 0.73 -9.56 -1.90
N SER A 30 0.79 -8.28 -1.55
CA SER A 30 1.95 -7.69 -0.87
C SER A 30 1.57 -7.32 0.57
N PRO A 31 2.24 -7.84 1.60
CA PRO A 31 1.92 -7.49 2.98
C PRO A 31 2.04 -5.99 3.24
N VAL A 32 1.02 -5.41 3.88
CA VAL A 32 1.08 -4.02 4.36
C VAL A 32 1.84 -4.02 5.68
N ALA A 33 2.97 -3.31 5.72
CA ALA A 33 3.80 -3.20 6.93
C ALA A 33 3.30 -2.11 7.87
N CYS A 34 2.89 -0.96 7.31
CA CYS A 34 2.34 0.15 8.07
C CYS A 34 1.32 0.95 7.27
N TRP A 35 0.50 1.71 7.99
CA TRP A 35 -0.41 2.71 7.45
C TRP A 35 0.17 4.11 7.67
N ALA A 36 -0.04 5.00 6.71
CA ALA A 36 0.30 6.41 6.80
C ALA A 36 -0.89 7.27 6.37
N LEU A 37 -0.94 8.50 6.87
CA LEU A 37 -1.83 9.54 6.35
C LEU A 37 -1.11 10.23 5.19
N GLY A 38 -1.60 10.01 3.97
CA GLY A 38 -1.17 10.72 2.76
C GLY A 38 -1.98 11.99 2.56
N GLU A 39 -1.30 13.08 2.18
CA GLU A 39 -1.95 14.32 1.76
C GLU A 39 -1.50 14.69 0.34
N SER A 40 -2.47 14.83 -0.56
CA SER A 40 -2.21 15.21 -1.95
C SER A 40 -1.93 16.71 -2.07
N SER A 41 -1.39 17.14 -3.21
CA SER A 41 -1.17 18.57 -3.47
C SER A 41 -2.45 19.41 -3.52
N SER A 42 -3.62 18.78 -3.66
CA SER A 42 -4.94 19.44 -3.57
C SER A 42 -5.54 19.42 -2.16
N GLY A 43 -4.80 18.91 -1.16
CA GLY A 43 -5.24 18.83 0.24
C GLY A 43 -6.18 17.66 0.54
N VAL A 44 -6.32 16.70 -0.37
CA VAL A 44 -7.12 15.49 -0.10
C VAL A 44 -6.30 14.55 0.76
N ARG A 45 -6.89 14.09 1.86
CA ARG A 45 -6.28 13.14 2.79
C ARG A 45 -6.77 11.72 2.57
N SER A 46 -5.85 10.77 2.58
CA SER A 46 -6.13 9.34 2.39
C SER A 46 -5.28 8.49 3.33
N VAL A 47 -5.75 7.28 3.64
CA VAL A 47 -4.93 6.28 4.33
C VAL A 47 -4.19 5.47 3.27
N VAL A 48 -2.87 5.40 3.40
CA VAL A 48 -1.96 4.74 2.46
C VAL A 48 -1.28 3.58 3.17
N GLY A 49 -1.41 2.39 2.59
CA GLY A 49 -0.67 1.20 3.04
C GLY A 49 0.74 1.22 2.45
N MET A 50 1.75 1.03 3.28
CA MET A 50 3.15 0.93 2.89
C MET A 50 3.53 -0.55 2.85
N CYS A 51 3.97 -1.02 1.70
CA CYS A 51 4.29 -2.43 1.47
C CYS A 51 5.79 -2.61 1.26
N ALA A 52 6.34 -3.72 1.74
CA ALA A 52 7.69 -4.12 1.41
C ALA A 52 7.70 -4.72 -0.01
N HIS A 53 7.82 -3.88 -1.04
CA HIS A 53 7.87 -4.34 -2.43
C HIS A 53 9.33 -4.37 -2.91
N ARG A 54 9.71 -5.49 -3.57
CA ARG A 54 10.99 -5.80 -4.25
C ARG A 54 12.29 -5.27 -3.58
N GLN A 55 13.22 -6.17 -3.28
CA GLN A 55 14.63 -5.82 -2.93
C GLN A 55 14.80 -4.85 -1.74
N GLY A 56 13.91 -4.91 -0.73
CA GLY A 56 14.08 -4.17 0.53
C GLY A 56 13.65 -2.71 0.50
N SER A 57 12.99 -2.24 -0.58
CA SER A 57 12.29 -0.96 -0.54
C SER A 57 10.91 -1.08 0.08
N VAL A 58 10.46 0.02 0.68
CA VAL A 58 9.08 0.22 1.13
C VAL A 58 8.45 1.25 0.20
N GLU A 59 7.30 0.93 -0.37
CA GLU A 59 6.56 1.85 -1.23
C GLU A 59 5.07 1.86 -0.89
N ALA A 60 4.40 2.96 -1.26
CA ALA A 60 2.96 3.06 -1.12
C ALA A 60 2.28 2.01 -2.00
N ALA A 61 1.26 1.34 -1.50
CA ALA A 61 0.49 0.35 -2.25
C ALA A 61 -0.07 0.93 -3.55
N THR A 62 -0.47 2.20 -3.52
CA THR A 62 -0.96 2.95 -4.68
C THR A 62 0.09 3.20 -5.77
N ASP A 63 1.38 3.10 -5.42
CA ASP A 63 2.49 3.20 -6.36
C ASP A 63 2.85 1.84 -6.99
N ILE A 64 2.35 0.72 -6.43
CA ILE A 64 2.58 -0.62 -6.97
C ILE A 64 1.75 -0.77 -8.25
N ALA A 65 2.43 -1.04 -9.37
CA ALA A 65 1.78 -1.29 -10.64
C ALA A 65 0.74 -2.41 -10.51
N GLY A 66 -0.50 -2.13 -10.92
CA GLY A 66 -1.58 -3.11 -10.89
C GLY A 66 -2.28 -3.27 -9.54
N PHE A 67 -1.97 -2.44 -8.53
CA PHE A 67 -2.73 -2.37 -7.29
C PHE A 67 -4.22 -2.07 -7.55
N VAL A 68 -5.08 -2.79 -6.82
CA VAL A 68 -6.55 -2.68 -6.93
C VAL A 68 -7.16 -2.24 -5.61
N GLU A 69 -6.86 -2.96 -4.53
CA GLU A 69 -7.49 -2.72 -3.23
C GLU A 69 -6.64 -3.22 -2.06
N TYR A 70 -6.95 -2.70 -0.87
CA TYR A 70 -6.51 -3.31 0.38
C TYR A 70 -7.44 -4.46 0.75
N ARG A 71 -6.86 -5.60 1.12
CA ARG A 71 -7.61 -6.80 1.50
C ARG A 71 -7.15 -7.29 2.87
N TYR A 72 -8.11 -7.54 3.74
CA TYR A 72 -7.86 -8.21 5.01
C TYR A 72 -8.07 -9.72 4.85
N LEU A 73 -7.04 -10.49 5.16
CA LEU A 73 -7.00 -11.94 5.16
C LEU A 73 -6.51 -12.39 6.55
N PRO A 74 -7.42 -12.81 7.45
CA PRO A 74 -7.01 -13.25 8.78
C PRO A 74 -6.09 -14.46 8.67
N GLU A 75 -5.03 -14.49 9.48
CA GLU A 75 -4.24 -15.70 9.67
C GLU A 75 -5.14 -16.78 10.31
N GLY A 76 -5.12 -17.99 9.75
CA GLY A 76 -5.92 -19.12 10.20
C GLY A 76 -5.44 -19.73 11.50
#